data_AF-A0A6B3FL15-F1
#
_entry.id   AF-A0A6B3FL15-F1
#
_cell.length_a   1.000
_cell.length_b   1.000
_cell.length_c   1.000
_cell.angle_alpha   90.00
_cell.angle_beta   90.00
_cell.angle_gamma   90.00
#
_symmetry.space_group_name_H-M   'P 1'
#
loop_
_entity.id
_entity.type
_entity.pdbx_description
1 polymer ?
#
loop_
_entity_poly.entity_id
_entity_poly.type
_entity_poly.pdbx_seq_one_letter_code
_entity_poly.pdbx_strand_id
1 'polypeptide(L)'
;FDASAQMRRRPLAPLTRALTALGVDLRHGGAEGHHPLTVRAAGIEGGELTLDAGESSQYLTALLMLGPLTAKGLRIEVTELVSAPYVEITLAMMRDFGVEVLREGNTFTVPPGGYRATAYAVEPDASTASYFFAAAALTGREVTVPGLGIGALQGDLRFVDVLREM
;
A
#
# COMPACT_ATOMS: atom_id res chain seq x y z
N PHE A 1 -11.83 1.62 15.76
CA PHE A 1 -11.08 0.49 15.19
C PHE A 1 -10.53 -0.35 16.32
N ASP A 2 -10.95 -1.61 16.41
CA ASP A 2 -10.38 -2.58 17.36
C ASP A 2 -10.02 -3.85 16.60
N ALA A 3 -9.21 -4.72 17.20
CA ALA A 3 -8.64 -5.87 16.55
C ALA A 3 -8.39 -7.05 17.49
N SER A 4 -8.02 -8.19 16.92
CA SER A 4 -7.65 -9.40 17.66
C SER A 4 -6.47 -9.16 18.60
N ALA A 5 -6.30 -10.04 19.58
CA ALA A 5 -5.23 -9.93 20.58
C ALA A 5 -3.82 -9.85 19.96
N GLN A 6 -3.58 -10.56 18.85
CA GLN A 6 -2.30 -10.49 18.13
C GLN A 6 -2.12 -9.15 17.42
N MET A 7 -3.16 -8.64 16.76
CA MET A 7 -3.09 -7.36 16.03
C MET A 7 -2.93 -6.17 16.98
N ARG A 8 -3.48 -6.23 18.20
CA ARG A 8 -3.23 -5.21 19.24
C ARG A 8 -1.76 -5.10 19.67
N ARG A 9 -0.91 -6.08 19.35
CA ARG A 9 0.55 -6.04 19.58
C ARG A 9 1.34 -5.53 18.38
N ARG A 10 0.68 -5.29 17.24
CA ARG A 10 1.33 -4.80 16.03
C ARG A 10 1.40 -3.27 16.11
N PRO A 11 2.59 -2.68 15.92
CA PRO A 11 2.76 -1.23 15.98
C PRO A 11 2.06 -0.55 14.79
N LEU A 12 1.55 0.64 15.07
CA LEU A 12 0.89 1.56 14.16
C LEU A 12 1.36 3.01 14.38
N ALA A 13 2.33 3.21 15.27
CA ALA A 13 2.76 4.53 15.72
C ALA A 13 3.11 5.48 14.56
N PRO A 14 3.85 5.06 13.50
CA PRO A 14 4.16 5.96 12.39
C PRO A 14 2.91 6.51 11.69
N LEU A 15 1.94 5.65 11.38
CA LEU A 15 0.69 6.06 10.75
C LEU A 15 -0.18 6.92 11.69
N THR A 16 -0.32 6.55 12.96
CA THR A 16 -1.15 7.32 13.89
C THR A 16 -0.57 8.71 14.14
N ARG A 17 0.76 8.83 14.22
CA ARG A 17 1.44 10.13 14.37
C ARG A 17 1.27 11.00 13.12
N ALA A 18 1.40 10.41 11.93
CA ALA A 18 1.15 11.12 10.67
C ALA A 18 -0.28 11.68 10.60
N LEU A 19 -1.30 10.88 10.97
CA LEU A 19 -2.69 11.33 11.00
C LEU A 19 -2.91 12.45 12.04
N THR A 20 -2.32 12.34 13.24
CA THR A 20 -2.39 13.40 14.25
C THR A 20 -1.71 14.69 13.77
N ALA A 21 -0.56 14.60 13.08
CA ALA A 21 0.12 15.74 12.49
C ALA A 21 -0.72 16.43 11.39
N LEU A 22 -1.56 15.66 10.71
CA LEU A 22 -2.57 16.17 9.76
C LEU A 22 -3.85 16.71 10.44
N GLY A 23 -3.87 16.82 11.77
CA GLY A 23 -4.96 17.43 12.53
C GLY A 23 -6.13 16.48 12.88
N VAL A 24 -5.96 15.17 12.70
CA VAL A 24 -6.99 14.17 13.06
C VAL A 24 -7.05 13.98 14.57
N ASP A 25 -8.25 14.03 15.19
CA ASP A 25 -8.44 13.64 16.60
C ASP A 25 -8.39 12.11 16.69
N LEU A 26 -7.20 11.60 16.96
CA LEU A 26 -6.91 10.17 17.09
C LEU A 26 -6.53 9.85 18.54
N ARG A 27 -7.24 8.89 19.13
CA ARG A 27 -7.02 8.44 20.51
C ARG A 27 -6.78 6.94 20.56
N HIS A 28 -5.79 6.54 21.33
CA HIS A 28 -5.51 5.15 21.66
C HIS A 28 -6.36 4.76 22.87
N GLY A 29 -7.10 3.66 22.78
CA GLY A 29 -7.86 3.09 23.90
C GLY A 29 -7.05 2.11 24.75
N GLY A 30 -5.75 1.98 24.48
CA GLY A 30 -4.81 1.11 25.16
C GLY A 30 -3.40 1.69 25.08
N ALA A 31 -2.41 0.85 24.76
CA ALA A 31 -1.04 1.31 24.54
C ALA A 31 -0.94 2.30 23.36
N GLU A 32 -0.09 3.31 23.50
CA GLU A 32 0.17 4.26 22.42
C GLU A 32 0.72 3.54 21.18
N GLY A 33 0.29 3.99 20.00
CA GLY A 33 0.70 3.40 18.72
C GLY A 33 0.08 2.04 18.43
N HIS A 34 -0.96 1.61 19.15
CA HIS A 34 -1.58 0.30 18.99
C HIS A 34 -3.12 0.36 19.04
N HIS A 35 -3.78 -0.68 18.54
CA HIS A 35 -5.22 -0.84 18.72
C HIS A 35 -5.62 -1.06 20.19
N PRO A 36 -6.84 -0.68 20.61
CA PRO A 36 -7.89 -0.03 19.83
C PRO A 36 -7.66 1.47 19.59
N LEU A 37 -8.18 1.99 18.49
CA LEU A 37 -8.11 3.40 18.07
C LEU A 37 -9.51 4.00 17.92
N THR A 38 -9.69 5.22 18.41
CA THR A 38 -10.82 6.10 18.08
C THR A 38 -10.31 7.19 17.16
N VAL A 39 -10.96 7.39 16.01
CA VAL A 39 -10.59 8.40 15.02
C VAL A 39 -11.80 9.29 14.79
N ARG A 40 -11.63 10.60 14.95
CA ARG A 40 -12.64 11.62 14.68
C ARG A 40 -12.05 12.65 13.72
N ALA A 41 -12.69 12.80 12.57
CA ALA A 41 -12.31 13.79 11.56
C ALA A 41 -13.57 14.30 10.85
N ALA A 42 -13.54 15.56 10.43
CA ALA A 42 -14.57 16.19 9.61
C ALA A 42 -13.93 16.71 8.32
N GLY A 43 -13.32 15.78 7.57
CA GLY A 43 -12.35 16.09 6.53
C GLY A 43 -10.93 16.25 7.08
N ILE A 44 -9.95 16.26 6.18
CA ILE A 44 -8.53 16.47 6.48
C ILE A 44 -8.04 17.55 5.53
N GLU A 45 -7.38 18.58 6.07
CA GLU A 45 -6.88 19.70 5.26
C GLU A 45 -5.81 19.24 4.26
N GLY A 46 -4.94 18.31 4.68
CA GLY A 46 -3.79 17.86 3.91
C GLY A 46 -2.57 18.73 4.19
N GLY A 47 -1.59 18.72 3.29
CA GLY A 47 -0.33 19.45 3.43
C GLY A 47 0.89 18.53 3.47
N GLU A 48 1.92 18.98 4.18
CA GLU A 48 3.23 18.32 4.17
C GLU A 48 3.46 17.48 5.44
N LEU A 49 4.10 16.33 5.29
CA LEU A 49 4.59 15.55 6.41
C LEU A 49 5.83 14.74 6.05
N THR A 50 6.61 14.40 7.07
CA THR A 50 7.69 13.41 6.97
C THR A 50 7.21 12.09 7.56
N LEU A 51 7.48 10.99 6.86
CA LEU A 51 7.08 9.64 7.26
C LEU A 51 8.28 8.70 7.30
N ASP A 52 8.46 8.03 8.43
CA ASP A 52 9.29 6.83 8.50
C ASP A 52 8.46 5.60 8.09
N ALA A 53 8.77 5.03 6.93
CA ALA A 53 8.15 3.82 6.40
C ALA A 53 9.12 2.62 6.40
N GLY A 54 10.13 2.63 7.29
CA GLY A 54 11.13 1.58 7.41
C GLY A 54 10.59 0.28 8.03
N GLU A 55 9.51 0.34 8.80
CA GLU A 55 8.87 -0.85 9.37
C GLU A 55 7.81 -1.44 8.43
N SER A 56 7.09 -0.61 7.69
CA SER A 56 6.02 -1.06 6.81
C SER A 56 5.68 -0.08 5.70
N SER A 57 5.64 -0.57 4.46
CA SER A 57 5.10 0.19 3.32
C SER A 57 3.62 0.56 3.48
N GLN A 58 2.89 -0.15 4.33
CA GLN A 58 1.46 0.08 4.58
C GLN A 58 1.16 1.48 5.10
N TYR A 59 2.09 2.09 5.83
CA TYR A 59 1.91 3.45 6.33
C TYR A 59 1.93 4.45 5.18
N LEU A 60 2.89 4.32 4.27
CA LEU A 60 2.99 5.19 3.10
C LEU A 60 1.81 4.97 2.16
N THR A 61 1.48 3.72 1.82
CA THR A 61 0.40 3.44 0.87
C THR A 61 -0.97 3.88 1.37
N ALA A 62 -1.22 3.78 2.68
CA ALA A 62 -2.43 4.33 3.29
C ALA A 62 -2.53 5.86 3.13
N LEU A 63 -1.44 6.58 3.34
CA LEU A 63 -1.39 8.04 3.18
C LEU A 63 -1.47 8.47 1.71
N LEU A 64 -0.82 7.72 0.81
CA LEU A 64 -0.96 7.94 -0.63
C LEU A 64 -2.42 7.82 -1.07
N MET A 65 -3.13 6.78 -0.61
CA MET A 65 -4.55 6.60 -0.92
C MET A 65 -5.46 7.65 -0.27
N LEU A 66 -5.06 8.20 0.87
CA LEU A 66 -5.77 9.29 1.54
C LEU A 66 -5.62 10.63 0.80
N GLY A 67 -4.45 10.88 0.21
CA GLY A 67 -4.07 12.17 -0.35
C GLY A 67 -5.10 12.83 -1.26
N PRO A 68 -5.73 12.14 -2.23
CA PRO A 68 -6.71 12.75 -3.12
C PRO A 68 -7.99 13.18 -2.43
N LEU A 69 -8.24 12.67 -1.23
CA LEU A 69 -9.43 12.94 -0.42
C LEU A 69 -9.21 14.07 0.59
N THR A 70 -7.99 14.59 0.72
CA THR A 70 -7.72 15.77 1.54
C THR A 70 -7.99 17.05 0.75
N ALA A 71 -8.22 18.17 1.45
CA ALA A 71 -8.57 19.43 0.79
C ALA A 71 -7.43 19.99 -0.09
N LYS A 72 -6.17 19.76 0.28
CA LYS A 72 -4.97 20.31 -0.38
C LYS A 72 -4.08 19.25 -1.04
N GLY A 73 -4.43 17.97 -0.96
CA GLY A 73 -3.51 16.89 -1.31
C GLY A 73 -2.52 16.61 -0.19
N LEU A 74 -1.48 15.81 -0.50
CA LEU A 74 -0.40 15.50 0.43
C LEU A 74 0.96 15.59 -0.25
N ARG A 75 1.95 16.15 0.45
CA ARG A 75 3.37 16.04 0.10
C ARG A 75 4.08 15.28 1.21
N ILE A 76 4.56 14.08 0.90
CA ILE A 76 5.09 13.13 1.88
C ILE A 76 6.58 12.92 1.58
N GLU A 77 7.45 13.36 2.49
CA GLU A 77 8.86 13.01 2.46
C GLU A 77 9.09 11.72 3.24
N VAL A 78 9.75 10.74 2.63
CA VAL A 78 9.98 9.43 3.24
C VAL A 78 11.46 9.27 3.62
N THR A 79 11.74 8.96 4.88
CA THR A 79 13.14 8.82 5.35
C THR A 79 13.68 7.41 5.11
N GLU A 80 12.88 6.39 5.40
CA GLU A 80 13.20 4.97 5.23
C GLU A 80 12.03 4.29 4.50
N LEU A 81 12.32 3.43 3.54
CA LEU A 81 11.29 2.73 2.77
C LEU A 81 11.62 1.25 2.60
N VAL A 82 10.78 0.39 3.19
CA VAL A 82 10.80 -1.05 2.90
C VAL A 82 9.69 -1.44 1.93
N SER A 83 9.87 -2.60 1.29
CA SER A 83 8.83 -3.24 0.48
C SER A 83 8.28 -2.34 -0.65
N ALA A 84 9.19 -1.67 -1.37
CA ALA A 84 8.90 -0.80 -2.50
C ALA A 84 7.91 -1.36 -3.55
N PRO A 85 7.87 -2.68 -3.86
CA PRO A 85 6.87 -3.23 -4.79
C PRO A 85 5.42 -2.91 -4.42
N TYR A 86 5.07 -2.83 -3.12
CA TYR A 86 3.72 -2.47 -2.70
C TYR A 86 3.40 -0.99 -2.93
N VAL A 87 4.42 -0.12 -2.88
CA VAL A 87 4.25 1.29 -3.27
C VAL A 87 3.97 1.36 -4.76
N GLU A 88 4.73 0.66 -5.59
CA GLU A 88 4.52 0.65 -7.05
C GLU A 88 3.13 0.10 -7.43
N ILE A 89 2.66 -0.98 -6.78
CA ILE A 89 1.28 -1.47 -6.92
C ILE A 89 0.28 -0.36 -6.60
N THR A 90 0.48 0.34 -5.49
CA THR A 90 -0.42 1.43 -5.05
C THR A 90 -0.44 2.57 -6.05
N LEU A 91 0.72 3.00 -6.55
CA LEU A 91 0.82 4.08 -7.53
C LEU A 91 0.15 3.71 -8.87
N ALA A 92 0.34 2.48 -9.35
CA ALA A 92 -0.30 2.00 -10.55
C ALA A 92 -1.83 1.94 -10.38
N MET A 93 -2.32 1.41 -9.26
CA MET A 93 -3.75 1.40 -8.94
C MET A 93 -4.32 2.81 -8.85
N MET A 94 -3.65 3.74 -8.16
CA MET A 94 -4.12 5.12 -8.06
C MET A 94 -4.25 5.78 -9.45
N ARG A 95 -3.29 5.51 -10.35
CA ARG A 95 -3.35 5.96 -11.75
C ARG A 95 -4.57 5.42 -12.48
N ASP A 96 -4.88 4.14 -12.34
CA ASP A 96 -6.05 3.53 -12.98
C ASP A 96 -7.37 4.15 -12.48
N PHE A 97 -7.38 4.63 -11.24
CA PHE A 97 -8.48 5.39 -10.64
C PHE A 97 -8.36 6.91 -10.85
N GLY A 98 -7.50 7.36 -11.77
CA GLY A 98 -7.41 8.74 -12.25
C GLY A 98 -6.57 9.69 -11.40
N VAL A 99 -5.74 9.18 -10.50
CA VAL A 99 -4.84 9.98 -9.65
C VAL A 99 -3.39 9.71 -10.03
N GLU A 100 -2.71 10.73 -10.55
CA GLU A 100 -1.27 10.68 -10.80
C GLU A 100 -0.51 11.27 -9.61
N VAL A 101 0.34 10.44 -9.00
CA VAL A 101 1.25 10.85 -7.92
C VAL A 101 2.60 11.21 -8.54
N LEU A 102 3.10 12.40 -8.24
CA LEU A 102 4.45 12.81 -8.61
C LEU A 102 5.45 12.25 -7.58
N ARG A 103 6.56 11.68 -8.05
CA ARG A 103 7.65 11.20 -7.20
C ARG A 103 8.97 11.89 -7.55
N GLU A 104 9.59 12.51 -6.55
CA GLU A 104 10.89 13.19 -6.67
C GLU A 104 11.81 12.66 -5.56
N GLY A 105 12.70 11.72 -5.93
CA GLY A 105 13.52 10.99 -4.95
C GLY A 105 12.63 10.22 -3.96
N ASN A 106 12.70 10.62 -2.68
CA ASN A 106 11.91 10.07 -1.60
C ASN A 106 10.66 10.90 -1.25
N THR A 107 10.35 11.92 -2.05
CA THR A 107 9.15 12.74 -1.87
C THR A 107 8.04 12.27 -2.81
N PHE A 108 6.84 12.08 -2.27
CA PHE A 108 5.62 11.76 -3.01
C PHE A 108 4.63 12.93 -2.89
N THR A 109 4.17 13.46 -4.02
CA THR A 109 3.18 14.52 -4.08
C THR A 109 1.89 13.99 -4.70
N VAL A 110 0.84 13.98 -3.89
CA VAL A 110 -0.49 13.47 -4.23
C VAL A 110 -1.44 14.65 -4.37
N PRO A 111 -2.02 14.91 -5.56
CA PRO A 111 -2.93 16.02 -5.75
C PRO A 111 -4.29 15.74 -5.08
N PRO A 112 -5.02 16.79 -4.64
CA PRO A 112 -6.43 16.65 -4.25
C PRO A 112 -7.31 16.39 -5.48
N GLY A 113 -8.51 15.85 -5.29
CA GLY A 113 -9.51 15.74 -6.37
C GLY A 113 -10.36 14.47 -6.37
N GLY A 114 -10.10 13.54 -5.45
CA GLY A 114 -10.80 12.26 -5.36
C GLY A 114 -10.39 11.26 -6.44
N TYR A 115 -11.17 10.18 -6.52
CA TYR A 115 -10.95 9.09 -7.47
C TYR A 115 -12.07 9.00 -8.50
N ARG A 116 -11.74 8.49 -9.68
CA ARG A 116 -12.71 8.13 -10.72
C ARG A 116 -13.06 6.66 -10.61
N ALA A 117 -14.36 6.35 -10.54
CA ALA A 117 -14.84 4.98 -10.61
C ALA A 117 -14.43 4.32 -11.92
N THR A 118 -13.96 3.07 -11.84
CA THR A 118 -13.52 2.29 -12.99
C THR A 118 -13.84 0.80 -12.79
N ALA A 119 -13.94 0.05 -13.89
CA ALA A 119 -13.94 -1.40 -13.84
C ALA A 119 -12.48 -1.86 -13.64
N TYR A 120 -12.22 -2.59 -12.55
CA TYR A 120 -10.88 -2.99 -12.17
C TYR A 120 -10.82 -4.50 -11.93
N ALA A 121 -9.98 -5.20 -12.71
CA ALA A 121 -9.73 -6.62 -12.52
C ALA A 121 -8.64 -6.81 -11.47
N VAL A 122 -8.96 -7.48 -10.37
CA VAL A 122 -7.97 -7.82 -9.34
C VAL A 122 -7.17 -9.04 -9.81
N GLU A 123 -5.85 -8.91 -9.83
CA GLU A 123 -4.94 -9.99 -10.21
C GLU A 123 -5.05 -11.17 -9.22
N PRO A 124 -4.87 -12.42 -9.69
CA PRO A 124 -4.62 -13.55 -8.81
C PRO A 124 -3.34 -13.33 -7.99
N ASP A 125 -3.28 -13.88 -6.78
CA ASP A 125 -2.12 -13.80 -5.90
C ASP A 125 -0.91 -14.54 -6.51
N ALA A 126 0.14 -13.80 -6.87
CA ALA A 126 1.33 -14.33 -7.53
C ALA A 126 2.14 -15.26 -6.62
N SER A 127 2.18 -14.97 -5.32
CA SER A 127 2.84 -15.82 -4.32
C SER A 127 2.18 -17.20 -4.27
N THR A 128 0.85 -17.28 -4.29
CA THR A 128 0.09 -18.53 -4.29
C THR A 128 0.15 -19.22 -5.65
N ALA A 129 0.11 -18.44 -6.74
CA ALA A 129 0.26 -18.98 -8.09
C ALA A 129 1.61 -19.69 -8.29
N SER A 130 2.66 -19.26 -7.56
CA SER A 130 4.00 -19.87 -7.60
C SER A 130 3.98 -21.39 -7.36
N TYR A 131 3.10 -21.90 -6.49
CA TYR A 131 2.99 -23.33 -6.23
C TYR A 131 2.54 -24.12 -7.47
N PHE A 132 1.61 -23.56 -8.23
CA PHE A 132 1.12 -24.19 -9.46
C PHE A 132 2.16 -24.12 -10.58
N PHE A 133 2.89 -23.01 -10.69
CA PHE A 133 3.99 -22.87 -11.64
C PHE A 133 5.13 -23.86 -11.32
N ALA A 134 5.49 -24.00 -10.04
CA ALA A 134 6.50 -24.97 -9.61
C ALA A 134 6.06 -26.41 -9.91
N ALA A 135 4.79 -26.77 -9.66
CA ALA A 135 4.26 -28.09 -9.98
C ALA A 135 4.34 -28.39 -11.49
N ALA A 136 4.04 -27.41 -12.35
CA ALA A 136 4.16 -27.51 -13.80
C ALA A 136 5.62 -27.77 -14.22
N ALA A 137 6.56 -26.96 -13.70
CA ALA A 137 7.99 -27.11 -13.97
C ALA A 137 8.54 -28.49 -13.54
N LEU A 138 8.19 -28.95 -12.33
CA LEU A 138 8.62 -30.25 -11.80
C LEU A 138 8.09 -31.45 -12.60
N THR A 139 6.91 -31.32 -13.20
CA THR A 139 6.24 -32.43 -13.90
C THR A 139 6.39 -32.38 -15.41
N GLY A 140 7.02 -31.34 -15.95
CA GLY A 140 7.07 -31.09 -17.40
C GLY A 140 5.67 -30.90 -18.02
N ARG A 141 4.73 -30.39 -17.23
CA ARG A 141 3.35 -30.08 -17.66
C ARG A 141 3.16 -28.58 -17.80
N GLU A 142 2.04 -28.20 -18.38
CA GLU A 142 1.66 -26.80 -18.56
C GLU A 142 0.52 -26.44 -17.60
N VAL A 143 0.64 -25.26 -17.00
CA VAL A 143 -0.43 -24.62 -16.21
C VAL A 143 -0.51 -23.15 -16.61
N THR A 144 -1.74 -22.66 -16.75
CA THR A 144 -2.03 -21.24 -16.93
C THR A 144 -2.86 -20.75 -15.74
N VAL A 145 -2.49 -19.59 -15.19
CA VAL A 145 -3.28 -18.86 -14.17
C VAL A 145 -3.94 -17.66 -14.83
N PRO A 146 -5.26 -17.73 -15.16
CA PRO A 146 -5.93 -16.65 -15.87
C PRO A 146 -5.91 -15.34 -15.08
N GLY A 147 -5.62 -14.23 -15.76
CA GLY A 147 -5.57 -12.91 -15.12
C GLY A 147 -4.23 -12.57 -14.45
N LEU A 148 -3.26 -13.50 -14.43
CA LEU A 148 -1.90 -13.25 -13.97
C LEU A 148 -0.94 -13.30 -15.15
N GLY A 149 -0.70 -12.15 -15.79
CA GLY A 149 0.12 -12.02 -16.99
C GLY A 149 1.45 -11.29 -16.74
N ILE A 150 2.28 -11.16 -17.78
CA ILE A 150 3.61 -10.51 -17.71
C ILE A 150 3.61 -9.04 -17.26
N GLY A 151 2.44 -8.37 -17.33
CA GLY A 151 2.26 -7.00 -16.86
C GLY A 151 1.78 -6.90 -15.41
N ALA A 152 1.73 -8.01 -14.67
CA ALA A 152 1.26 -8.02 -13.30
C ALA A 152 2.10 -7.10 -12.41
N LEU A 153 1.45 -6.40 -11.49
CA LEU A 153 2.10 -5.46 -10.59
C LEU A 153 2.85 -6.18 -9.45
N GLN A 154 2.55 -7.47 -9.23
CA GLN A 154 3.09 -8.26 -8.14
C GLN A 154 4.53 -8.72 -8.41
N GLY A 155 5.46 -8.35 -7.52
CA GLY A 155 6.87 -8.70 -7.63
C GLY A 155 7.16 -10.21 -7.67
N ASP A 156 6.32 -11.00 -6.99
CA ASP A 156 6.45 -12.46 -6.90
C ASP A 156 6.28 -13.18 -8.24
N LEU A 157 5.71 -12.52 -9.26
CA LEU A 157 5.64 -13.09 -10.60
C LEU A 157 7.03 -13.38 -11.19
N ARG A 158 8.08 -12.67 -10.72
CA ARG A 158 9.48 -12.95 -11.09
C ARG A 158 9.96 -14.35 -10.70
N PHE A 159 9.19 -15.08 -9.88
CA PHE A 159 9.43 -16.50 -9.65
C PHE A 159 9.42 -17.34 -10.94
N VAL A 160 8.64 -16.94 -11.95
CA VAL A 160 8.63 -17.60 -13.26
C VAL A 160 10.00 -17.51 -13.96
N ASP A 161 10.74 -16.42 -13.75
CA ASP A 161 12.09 -16.29 -14.32
C ASP A 161 13.05 -17.30 -13.68
N VAL A 162 12.94 -17.53 -12.38
CA VAL A 162 13.71 -18.58 -11.67
C VAL A 162 13.39 -19.96 -12.23
N LEU A 163 12.11 -20.28 -12.48
CA LEU A 163 11.71 -21.57 -13.04
C LEU A 163 12.23 -21.80 -14.47
N ARG A 164 12.48 -20.74 -15.25
CA ARG A 164 13.07 -20.87 -16.60
C ARG A 164 14.56 -21.22 -16.58
N GLU A 165 15.23 -20.97 -15.47
CA GLU A 165 16.65 -21.28 -15.28
C GLU A 165 16.88 -22.73 -14.78
N MET A 166 15.80 -23.44 -14.42
CA MET A 166 15.81 -24.85 -13.97
C MET A 166 15.72 -25.82 -15.14
#